data_AF-A0A2C9V5M1-F1
#
_entry.id   AF-A0A2C9V5M1-F1
#
_cell.length_a   1.000
_cell.length_b   1.000
_cell.length_c   1.000
_cell.angle_alpha   90.00
_cell.angle_beta   90.00
_cell.angle_gamma   90.00
#
_symmetry.space_group_name_H-M   'P 1'
#
loop_
_entity.id
_entity.type
_entity.pdbx_description
1 polymer ?
#
loop_
_entity_poly.entity_id
_entity_poly.type
_entity_poly.pdbx_seq_one_letter_code
_entity_poly.pdbx_strand_id
1 'polypeptide(L)'
;MHVHDEGGREWIFPCTIKEDENVGRFLSVGWLDFVRFKDLRAGDQVIIHKEVTKREVPATLMKIGVQRKIRLFGVDIWAAV
;
A
#
# COMPACT_ATOMS: atom_id res chain seq x y z
N MET A 1 -0.53 -8.06 8.09
CA MET A 1 -0.98 -6.66 8.11
C MET A 1 -2.29 -6.55 7.35
N HIS A 2 -3.34 -6.02 7.98
CA HIS A 2 -4.64 -5.80 7.35
C HIS A 2 -4.70 -4.36 6.83
N VAL A 3 -4.91 -4.19 5.53
CA VAL A 3 -5.03 -2.86 4.89
C VAL A 3 -6.24 -2.82 3.98
N HIS A 4 -6.89 -1.67 3.88
CA HIS A 4 -8.05 -1.50 3.02
C HIS A 4 -7.71 -0.56 1.87
N ASP A 5 -8.02 -0.97 0.64
CA ASP A 5 -7.84 -0.07 -0.50
C ASP A 5 -8.98 0.95 -0.62
N GLU A 6 -8.83 1.89 -1.57
CA GLU A 6 -9.83 2.93 -1.86
C GLU A 6 -11.17 2.34 -2.34
N GLY A 7 -11.14 1.13 -2.93
CA GLY A 7 -12.34 0.39 -3.33
C GLY A 7 -13.02 -0.34 -2.16
N GLY A 8 -12.48 -0.23 -0.94
CA GLY A 8 -12.99 -0.88 0.25
C GLY A 8 -12.61 -2.35 0.40
N ARG A 9 -11.80 -2.90 -0.52
CA ARG A 9 -11.32 -4.29 -0.41
C ARG A 9 -10.27 -4.39 0.69
N GLU A 10 -10.42 -5.39 1.54
CA GLU A 10 -9.39 -5.76 2.50
C GLU A 10 -8.30 -6.61 1.84
N TRP A 11 -7.05 -6.26 2.14
CA TRP A 11 -5.86 -7.01 1.81
C TRP A 11 -5.16 -7.46 3.09
N ILE A 12 -4.82 -8.75 3.15
CA ILE A 12 -4.07 -9.32 4.26
C ILE A 12 -2.67 -9.63 3.74
N PHE A 13 -1.69 -8.83 4.13
CA PHE A 13 -0.28 -9.06 3.78
C PHE A 13 0.40 -9.89 4.87
N PRO A 14 0.93 -11.08 4.55
CA PRO A 14 1.78 -11.83 5.46
C PRO A 14 3.00 -10.99 5.84
N CYS A 15 3.34 -10.98 7.13
CA CYS A 15 4.48 -10.23 7.66
C CYS A 15 5.39 -11.19 8.40
N THR A 16 6.68 -11.17 8.08
CA THR A 16 7.67 -12.04 8.72
C THR A 16 8.91 -11.24 9.04
N ILE A 17 9.36 -11.29 10.29
CA ILE A 17 10.67 -10.77 10.66
C ILE A 17 11.71 -11.77 10.16
N LYS A 18 12.64 -11.28 9.35
CA LYS A 18 13.78 -12.04 8.84
C LYS A 18 15.06 -11.41 9.34
N GLU A 19 16.13 -12.18 9.29
CA GLU A 19 17.46 -11.77 9.70
C GLU A 19 18.43 -12.16 8.58
N ASP A 20 19.28 -11.22 8.20
CA ASP A 20 20.34 -11.38 7.21
C ASP A 20 21.62 -10.79 7.78
N GLU A 21 22.77 -11.42 7.54
CA GLU A 21 24.05 -10.99 8.14
C GLU A 21 24.48 -9.59 7.67
N ASN A 22 24.09 -9.17 6.46
CA ASN A 22 24.49 -7.89 5.89
C ASN A 22 23.48 -6.77 6.18
N VAL A 23 22.19 -7.10 6.24
CA VAL A 23 21.10 -6.13 6.40
C VAL A 23 20.60 -6.05 7.86
N GLY A 24 20.91 -7.06 8.68
CA GLY A 24 20.37 -7.23 10.03
C GLY A 24 18.93 -7.74 10.01
N ARG A 25 18.13 -7.36 11.02
CA ARG A 25 16.71 -7.72 11.07
C ARG A 25 15.85 -6.79 10.23
N PHE A 26 14.99 -7.36 9.40
CA PHE A 26 14.06 -6.62 8.55
C PHE A 26 12.67 -7.28 8.50
N LEU A 27 11.67 -6.47 8.19
CA LEU A 27 10.30 -6.92 8.00
C LEU A 27 10.05 -7.27 6.53
N SER A 28 9.85 -8.55 6.25
CA SER A 28 9.38 -9.03 4.94
C SER A 28 7.86 -8.90 4.87
N VAL A 29 7.34 -8.24 3.84
CA VAL A 29 5.90 -8.06 3.60
C VAL A 29 5.48 -8.78 2.31
N GLY A 30 4.55 -9.73 2.44
CA GLY A 30 3.98 -10.49 1.33
C GLY A 30 2.84 -9.72 0.65
N TRP A 31 3.17 -8.94 -0.37
CA TRP A 31 2.24 -8.04 -1.06
C TRP A 31 2.18 -8.28 -2.59
N LEU A 32 2.79 -9.36 -3.08
CA LEU A 32 2.88 -9.63 -4.53
C LEU A 32 1.51 -9.81 -5.20
N ASP A 33 0.52 -10.36 -4.50
CA ASP A 33 -0.83 -10.49 -5.06
C ASP A 33 -1.51 -9.13 -5.24
N PHE A 34 -1.26 -8.19 -4.32
CA PHE A 34 -1.69 -6.80 -4.47
C PHE A 34 -0.98 -6.12 -5.64
N VAL A 35 0.35 -6.28 -5.75
CA VAL A 35 1.15 -5.75 -6.87
C VAL A 35 0.59 -6.21 -8.21
N ARG A 36 0.28 -7.51 -8.34
CA ARG A 36 -0.30 -8.08 -9.56
C ARG A 36 -1.72 -7.58 -9.82
N PHE A 37 -2.56 -7.53 -8.79
CA PHE A 37 -3.96 -7.12 -8.94
C PHE A 37 -4.10 -5.66 -9.35
N LYS A 38 -3.28 -4.77 -8.77
CA LYS A 38 -3.28 -3.34 -9.07
C LYS A 38 -2.39 -2.97 -10.27
N ASP A 39 -1.79 -3.96 -10.94
CA ASP A 39 -0.85 -3.76 -12.05
C ASP A 39 0.24 -2.73 -11.72
N LEU A 40 0.88 -2.87 -10.55
CA LEU A 40 1.93 -1.94 -10.12
C LEU A 40 3.13 -2.03 -11.06
N ARG A 41 3.64 -0.86 -11.42
CA ARG A 41 4.80 -0.69 -12.29
C ARG A 41 5.88 0.10 -11.55
N ALA A 42 7.12 -0.07 -11.99
CA ALA A 42 8.22 0.76 -11.50
C ALA A 42 7.89 2.25 -11.73
N GLY A 43 8.01 3.06 -10.68
CA GLY A 43 7.67 4.48 -10.70
C GLY A 43 6.28 4.82 -10.17
N ASP A 44 5.40 3.83 -9.95
CA ASP A 44 4.15 4.05 -9.21
C ASP A 44 4.43 4.36 -7.73
N GLN A 45 3.59 5.20 -7.15
CA GLN A 45 3.62 5.52 -5.72
C GLN A 45 2.59 4.68 -4.98
N VAL A 46 3.04 4.03 -3.91
CA VAL A 46 2.17 3.30 -2.98
C VAL A 46 2.11 4.08 -1.68
N ILE A 47 0.89 4.46 -1.28
CA ILE A 47 0.66 5.29 -0.11
C ILE A 47 -0.05 4.43 0.93
N ILE A 48 0.61 4.20 2.06
CA ILE A 48 0.02 3.51 3.21
C ILE A 48 -0.13 4.55 4.32
N HIS A 49 -1.34 4.70 4.84
CA HIS A 49 -1.61 5.63 5.93
C HIS A 49 -2.59 5.03 6.93
N LYS A 50 -2.57 5.59 8.13
CA LYS A 50 -3.45 5.20 9.23
C LYS A 50 -4.62 6.16 9.29
N GLU A 51 -5.83 5.62 9.40
CA GLU A 51 -7.06 6.39 9.59
C GLU A 51 -7.71 5.99 10.92
N VAL A 52 -8.17 6.98 11.69
CA VAL A 52 -8.94 6.74 12.93
C VAL A 52 -10.42 6.87 12.57
N THR A 53 -11.15 5.76 12.71
CA THR A 53 -12.58 5.75 12.42
C THR A 53 -13.37 6.47 13.51
N LYS A 54 -14.33 7.31 13.11
CA LYS A 54 -15.26 8.00 14.02
C LYS A 54 -16.46 7.11 14.39
N ARG A 55 -16.20 5.89 14.86
CA ARG A 55 -17.23 4.98 15.41
C ARG A 55 -17.36 5.20 16.92
N GLU A 56 -18.42 4.67 17.53
CA GLU A 56 -18.64 4.71 19.00
C GLU A 56 -17.42 4.19 19.77
N VAL A 57 -16.71 3.20 19.20
CA VAL A 57 -15.37 2.80 19.63
C VAL A 57 -14.37 3.17 18.52
N PRO A 58 -13.43 4.09 18.76
CA PRO A 58 -12.44 4.47 17.76
C PRO A 58 -11.56 3.27 17.37
N ALA A 59 -11.64 2.84 16.11
CA ALA A 59 -10.77 1.82 15.57
C ALA A 59 -9.74 2.44 14.63
N THR A 60 -8.51 1.98 14.74
CA THR A 60 -7.44 2.30 13.80
C THR A 60 -7.57 1.39 12.58
N LEU A 61 -7.70 1.96 11.38
CA LEU A 61 -7.64 1.24 10.12
C LEU A 61 -6.36 1.65 9.36
N MET A 62 -5.74 0.71 8.66
CA MET A 62 -4.72 1.03 7.67
C MET A 62 -5.34 1.08 6.29
N LYS A 63 -5.01 2.12 5.54
CA LYS A 63 -5.43 2.33 4.15
C LYS A 63 -4.23 2.19 3.21
N ILE A 64 -4.49 1.70 2.01
CA ILE A 64 -3.50 1.62 0.93
C ILE A 64 -4.06 2.22 -0.36
N GLY A 65 -3.31 3.10 -0.99
CA GLY A 65 -3.63 3.70 -2.29
C GLY A 65 -2.46 3.57 -3.25
N VAL A 66 -2.74 3.60 -4.55
CA VAL A 66 -1.73 3.55 -5.60
C VAL A 66 -1.94 4.74 -6.52
N GLN A 67 -0.87 5.47 -6.80
CA GLN A 67 -0.87 6.58 -7.72
C GLN A 67 0.14 6.34 -8.84
N ARG A 68 -0.29 6.56 -10.08
CA ARG A 68 0.56 6.50 -11.26
C ARG A 68 0.77 7.89 -11.82
N LYS A 69 2.02 8.21 -12.11
CA LYS A 69 2.37 9.43 -12.83
C LYS A 69 1.96 9.30 -14.29
N ILE A 70 1.16 10.24 -14.77
CA ILE A 70 0.79 10.35 -16.19
C ILE A 70 1.11 11.76 -16.69
N ARG A 71 1.42 11.88 -17.98
CA ARG A 71 1.68 13.16 -18.62
C ARG A 71 0.50 13.52 -19.52
N LEU A 72 -0.25 14.56 -19.14
CA LEU A 72 -1.35 15.09 -19.93
C LEU A 72 -1.05 16.53 -20.32
N PHE A 73 -1.15 16.83 -21.62
CA PHE A 73 -0.89 18.18 -22.17
C PHE A 73 0.46 18.77 -21.74
N GLY A 74 1.50 17.94 -21.64
CA GLY A 74 2.85 18.35 -21.24
C GLY A 74 3.06 18.47 -19.73
N VAL A 75 2.00 18.37 -18.92
CA VAL A 75 2.03 18.47 -17.46
C VAL A 75 2.01 17.08 -16.81
N ASP A 76 2.84 16.91 -15.80
CA ASP A 76 2.87 15.71 -14.98
C ASP A 76 1.77 15.75 -13.91
N ILE A 77 0.92 14.72 -13.87
CA ILE A 77 -0.13 14.56 -12.85
C ILE A 77 -0.10 13.16 -12.26
N TRP A 78 -0.65 13.01 -11.05
CA TRP A 78 -0.77 11.72 -10.36
C TRP A 78 -2.23 11.27 -10.38
N ALA A 79 -2.48 10.08 -10.92
CA ALA A 79 -3.81 9.50 -11.02
C ALA A 79 -3.91 8.23 -10.17
N ALA A 80 -5.06 8.02 -9.53
CA ALA A 80 -5.33 6.79 -8.77
C ALA A 80 -5.44 5.56 -9.71
N VAL A 81 -5.03 4.39 -9.22
CA VAL A 81 -5.04 3.09 -9.91
C VAL A 81 -5.89 2.06 -9.16
#